data_AF-A0A8T7D3H5-F1
#
_entry.id   AF-A0A8T7D3H5-F1
#
_cell.length_a   1.000
_cell.length_b   1.000
_cell.length_c   1.000
_cell.angle_alpha   90.00
_cell.angle_beta   90.00
_cell.angle_gamma   90.00
#
_symmetry.space_group_name_H-M   'P 1'
#
loop_
_entity.id
_entity.type
_entity.pdbx_description
1 polymer ?
#
loop_
_entity_poly.entity_id
_entity_poly.type
_entity_poly.pdbx_seq_one_letter_code
_entity_poly.pdbx_strand_id
1 'polypeptide(L)'
;MKKFYFFLLIPHLWIQAANTAEIDSVTPRKIELDDSAEAINSIITQRIQEGITNANTYREYIEEIDDYLEIDYECDEDVLYSELRKSIFQSYTVSWGLRGYALDLQLRSLLSGQSYSLSLNDSIYRDIDYLEGFSLKLKELSDVVNIDGHLVGLDKIGHFFAEGWQYFELTRYQGESVEAALEWGRLQEMGKYGYVTTGIFSYADLTANLNGWRFWNRILLEEDDPVKSWWANLFERPYISCEIQVIESIKKMQLVKAWEQGARFDISAYIDGAWDEANNCNSYADPVIENKVVSRIKQIDAGFLCPLNAEYCMSAREKYGRYAKYILHPYCMIAGDED
;
A
#
# COMPACT_ATOMS: atom_id res chain seq x y z
N MET A 1 -31.62 -41.13 -18.81
CA MET A 1 -30.32 -41.12 -18.09
C MET A 1 -29.53 -39.91 -18.57
N LYS A 2 -29.59 -38.79 -17.85
CA LYS A 2 -28.81 -37.58 -18.15
C LYS A 2 -27.48 -37.69 -17.41
N LYS A 3 -26.36 -37.71 -18.14
CA LYS A 3 -25.01 -37.69 -17.57
C LYS A 3 -24.72 -36.27 -17.12
N PHE A 4 -24.64 -36.05 -15.81
CA PHE A 4 -24.06 -34.86 -15.21
C PHE A 4 -22.53 -34.98 -15.32
N TYR A 5 -21.91 -34.08 -16.08
CA TYR A 5 -20.47 -33.88 -16.03
C TYR A 5 -20.16 -32.90 -14.90
N PHE A 6 -19.59 -33.42 -13.82
CA PHE A 6 -18.99 -32.61 -12.76
C PHE A 6 -17.66 -32.06 -13.30
N PHE A 7 -17.64 -30.80 -13.73
CA PHE A 7 -16.38 -30.07 -13.87
C PHE A 7 -15.92 -29.69 -12.46
N LEU A 8 -14.95 -30.44 -11.93
CA LEU A 8 -14.14 -30.01 -10.80
C LEU A 8 -13.34 -28.79 -11.25
N LEU A 9 -13.84 -27.59 -10.95
CA LEU A 9 -13.03 -26.38 -10.90
C LEU A 9 -12.05 -26.56 -9.75
N ILE A 10 -10.85 -27.03 -10.07
CA ILE A 10 -9.70 -26.94 -9.18
C ILE A 10 -9.31 -25.46 -9.21
N PRO A 11 -9.44 -24.69 -8.12
CA PRO A 11 -8.82 -23.39 -8.08
C PRO A 11 -7.32 -23.65 -8.06
N HIS A 12 -6.66 -23.43 -9.20
CA HIS A 12 -5.22 -23.29 -9.22
C HIS A 12 -4.89 -22.00 -8.44
N LEU A 13 -4.82 -22.11 -7.11
CA LEU A 13 -4.05 -21.19 -6.29
C LEU A 13 -2.59 -21.38 -6.69
N TRP A 14 -2.18 -20.65 -7.72
CA TRP A 14 -0.76 -20.45 -8.00
C TRP A 14 -0.19 -19.72 -6.79
N ILE A 15 0.58 -20.45 -5.98
CA ILE A 15 1.37 -19.88 -4.89
C ILE A 15 2.45 -19.01 -5.55
N GLN A 16 2.11 -17.75 -5.82
CA GLN A 16 3.11 -16.77 -6.23
C GLN A 16 3.92 -16.40 -4.99
N ALA A 17 5.23 -16.60 -5.06
CA ALA A 17 6.16 -16.14 -4.06
C ALA A 17 6.10 -14.61 -3.97
N ALA A 18 5.51 -14.05 -2.92
CA ALA A 18 5.64 -12.63 -2.59
C ALA A 18 7.00 -12.41 -1.91
N ASN A 19 7.81 -11.50 -2.45
CA ASN A 19 9.02 -11.02 -1.79
C ASN A 19 8.58 -9.79 -0.99
N THR A 20 8.55 -9.92 0.32
CA THR A 20 8.42 -8.82 1.27
C THR A 20 9.81 -8.43 1.73
N ALA A 21 10.09 -7.13 1.76
CA ALA A 21 11.25 -6.60 2.44
C ALA A 21 10.78 -6.10 3.80
N GLU A 22 11.53 -6.40 4.86
CA GLU A 22 11.26 -5.86 6.20
C GLU A 22 12.17 -4.66 6.45
N ILE A 23 11.91 -3.90 7.50
CA ILE A 23 12.78 -2.80 7.95
C ILE A 23 13.29 -3.00 9.37
N ASP A 24 14.48 -2.45 9.63
CA ASP A 24 14.94 -2.21 10.99
C ASP A 24 14.34 -0.88 11.47
N SER A 25 13.34 -0.95 12.36
CA SER A 25 12.63 0.22 12.87
C SER A 25 13.30 0.89 14.08
N VAL A 26 14.44 0.37 14.54
CA VAL A 26 15.10 0.82 15.78
C VAL A 26 16.43 1.49 15.50
N THR A 27 17.32 0.86 14.72
CA THR A 27 18.65 1.38 14.38
C THR A 27 18.60 2.77 13.74
N PRO A 28 17.69 3.07 12.79
CA PRO A 28 17.65 4.37 12.11
C PRO A 28 17.26 5.55 13.02
N ARG A 29 16.72 5.29 14.23
CA ARG A 29 16.22 6.34 15.14
C ARG A 29 17.28 7.28 15.68
N LYS A 30 18.56 6.91 15.56
CA LYS A 30 19.70 7.75 15.96
C LYS A 30 20.17 8.68 14.83
N ILE A 31 19.48 8.64 13.69
CA ILE A 31 19.85 9.34 12.47
C ILE A 31 18.77 10.37 12.19
N GLU A 32 19.21 11.58 11.82
CA GLU A 32 18.32 12.62 11.34
C GLU A 32 18.14 12.44 9.83
N LEU A 33 16.89 12.28 9.40
CA LEU A 33 16.52 12.15 7.99
C LEU A 33 15.65 13.33 7.59
N ASP A 34 16.00 13.96 6.48
CA ASP A 34 15.19 14.99 5.86
C ASP A 34 13.82 14.42 5.47
N ASP A 35 12.81 15.28 5.51
CA ASP A 35 11.45 14.91 5.12
C ASP A 35 11.40 14.52 3.62
N SER A 36 10.80 13.37 3.34
CA SER A 36 10.68 12.78 2.00
C SER A 36 9.29 12.97 1.38
N ALA A 37 8.34 13.62 2.05
CA ALA A 37 6.95 13.74 1.60
C ALA A 37 6.87 14.43 0.23
N GLU A 38 7.57 15.56 0.04
CA GLU A 38 7.59 16.30 -1.22
C GLU A 38 8.17 15.47 -2.37
N ALA A 39 9.28 14.76 -2.12
CA ALA A 39 9.91 13.92 -3.13
C ALA A 39 8.99 12.77 -3.56
N ILE A 40 8.38 12.07 -2.60
CA ILE A 40 7.40 11.00 -2.86
C ILE A 40 6.19 11.56 -3.62
N ASN A 41 5.62 12.67 -3.16
CA ASN A 41 4.48 13.32 -3.80
C ASN A 41 4.78 13.70 -5.26
N SER A 42 5.98 14.22 -5.53
CA SER A 42 6.42 14.55 -6.88
C SER A 42 6.53 13.31 -7.78
N ILE A 43 7.17 12.25 -7.29
CA ILE A 43 7.34 10.98 -8.02
C ILE A 43 5.97 10.38 -8.37
N ILE A 44 5.08 10.27 -7.39
CA ILE A 44 3.77 9.64 -7.58
C ILE A 44 2.85 10.52 -8.42
N THR A 45 2.84 11.84 -8.23
CA THR A 45 2.03 12.75 -9.05
C THR A 45 2.43 12.69 -10.52
N GLN A 46 3.74 12.63 -10.81
CA GLN A 46 4.22 12.45 -12.18
C GLN A 46 3.70 11.16 -12.79
N ARG A 47 3.75 10.04 -12.04
CA ARG A 47 3.26 8.74 -12.51
C ARG A 47 1.74 8.71 -12.70
N ILE A 48 0.97 9.35 -11.80
CA ILE A 48 -0.49 9.50 -11.97
C ILE A 48 -0.80 10.26 -13.26
N GLN A 49 -0.09 11.36 -13.53
CA GLN A 49 -0.29 12.14 -14.76
C GLN A 49 0.05 11.34 -16.02
N GLU A 50 1.10 10.51 -15.96
CA GLU A 50 1.44 9.58 -17.04
C GLU A 50 0.30 8.57 -17.28
N GLY A 51 -0.25 7.97 -16.21
CA GLY A 51 -1.37 7.05 -16.30
C GLY A 51 -2.64 7.67 -16.90
N ILE A 52 -2.98 8.90 -16.49
CA ILE A 52 -4.10 9.67 -17.06
C ILE A 52 -3.88 9.91 -18.56
N THR A 53 -2.66 10.32 -18.93
CA THR A 53 -2.29 10.58 -20.33
C THR A 53 -2.45 9.32 -21.17
N ASN A 54 -1.92 8.18 -20.70
CA ASN A 54 -2.00 6.90 -21.40
C ASN A 54 -3.45 6.41 -21.54
N ALA A 55 -4.27 6.58 -20.51
CA ALA A 55 -5.70 6.22 -20.56
C ALA A 55 -6.45 7.04 -21.62
N ASN A 56 -6.14 8.34 -21.72
CA ASN A 56 -6.72 9.21 -22.74
C ASN A 56 -6.20 8.90 -24.16
N THR A 57 -4.95 8.45 -24.33
CA THR A 57 -4.41 8.04 -25.64
C THR A 57 -4.99 6.72 -26.13
N TYR A 58 -5.25 5.75 -25.23
CA TYR A 58 -5.91 4.50 -25.60
C TYR A 58 -7.26 4.75 -26.27
N ARG A 59 -8.00 5.75 -25.76
CA ARG A 59 -9.24 6.24 -26.38
C ARG A 59 -8.99 6.78 -27.79
N GLU A 60 -8.03 7.69 -27.99
CA GLU A 60 -7.72 8.27 -29.32
C GLU A 60 -7.43 7.19 -30.38
N TYR A 61 -6.73 6.12 -30.01
CA TYR A 61 -6.47 5.00 -30.93
C TYR A 61 -7.73 4.25 -31.35
N ILE A 62 -8.70 4.07 -30.43
CA ILE A 62 -10.00 3.48 -30.75
C ILE A 62 -10.77 4.40 -31.69
N GLU A 63 -10.73 5.72 -31.47
CA GLU A 63 -11.41 6.70 -32.33
C GLU A 63 -10.89 6.65 -33.79
N GLU A 64 -9.60 6.39 -34.01
CA GLU A 64 -9.01 6.30 -35.36
C GLU A 64 -9.39 5.03 -36.13
N ILE A 65 -9.72 3.95 -35.42
CA ILE A 65 -10.01 2.64 -36.02
C ILE A 65 -11.48 2.52 -36.42
N ASP A 66 -12.35 3.35 -35.86
CA ASP A 66 -13.76 3.01 -35.76
C ASP A 66 -14.74 3.98 -36.43
N ASP A 67 -14.65 4.07 -37.74
CA ASP A 67 -15.70 4.65 -38.60
C ASP A 67 -16.93 3.70 -38.75
N TYR A 68 -16.95 2.52 -38.09
CA TYR A 68 -17.90 1.44 -38.36
C TYR A 68 -18.59 0.78 -37.14
N LEU A 69 -18.14 0.98 -35.90
CA LEU A 69 -18.80 0.48 -34.69
C LEU A 69 -19.28 1.66 -33.84
N GLU A 70 -20.44 1.51 -33.21
CA GLU A 70 -20.98 2.46 -32.23
C GLU A 70 -20.23 2.29 -30.90
N ILE A 71 -18.92 2.58 -30.86
CA ILE A 71 -18.17 2.60 -29.60
C ILE A 71 -18.46 3.90 -28.86
N ASP A 72 -18.88 3.77 -27.60
CA ASP A 72 -19.17 4.90 -26.72
C ASP A 72 -17.88 5.64 -26.36
N TYR A 73 -17.82 6.94 -26.66
CA TYR A 73 -16.65 7.82 -26.42
C TYR A 73 -16.50 8.21 -24.94
N GLU A 74 -16.94 7.36 -24.03
CA GLU A 74 -16.90 7.59 -22.60
C GLU A 74 -15.55 7.25 -21.98
N CYS A 75 -15.27 7.85 -20.83
CA CYS A 75 -14.05 7.56 -20.10
C CYS A 75 -14.16 6.16 -19.50
N ASP A 76 -13.31 5.22 -19.96
CA ASP A 76 -13.28 3.84 -19.48
C ASP A 76 -12.49 3.73 -18.16
N GLU A 77 -13.18 3.33 -17.09
CA GLU A 77 -12.63 3.21 -15.73
C GLU A 77 -11.61 2.07 -15.61
N ASP A 78 -11.85 0.93 -16.28
CA ASP A 78 -10.95 -0.23 -16.27
C ASP A 78 -9.63 0.13 -16.95
N VAL A 79 -9.70 0.88 -18.05
CA VAL A 79 -8.53 1.45 -18.74
C VAL A 79 -7.79 2.43 -17.82
N LEU A 80 -8.50 3.32 -17.13
CA LEU A 80 -7.89 4.27 -16.19
C LEU A 80 -7.11 3.54 -15.10
N TYR A 81 -7.74 2.63 -14.36
CA TYR A 81 -7.10 1.88 -13.28
C TYR A 81 -5.96 0.98 -13.79
N SER A 82 -6.08 0.44 -15.01
CA SER A 82 -5.00 -0.32 -15.66
C SER A 82 -3.78 0.56 -15.93
N GLU A 83 -3.95 1.72 -16.56
CA GLU A 83 -2.86 2.64 -16.91
C GLU A 83 -2.25 3.33 -15.68
N LEU A 84 -3.05 3.67 -14.68
CA LEU A 84 -2.55 4.17 -13.39
C LEU A 84 -1.64 3.13 -12.71
N ARG A 85 -2.04 1.86 -12.69
CA ARG A 85 -1.16 0.81 -12.13
C ARG A 85 0.12 0.64 -12.96
N LYS A 86 0.03 0.61 -14.29
CA LYS A 86 1.24 0.51 -15.13
C LYS A 86 2.23 1.64 -14.86
N SER A 87 1.73 2.88 -14.81
CA SER A 87 2.55 4.08 -14.59
C SER A 87 3.08 4.20 -13.15
N ILE A 88 2.26 3.95 -12.12
CA ILE A 88 2.69 3.96 -10.71
C ILE A 88 3.80 2.94 -10.47
N PHE A 89 3.70 1.74 -11.06
CA PHE A 89 4.71 0.70 -10.90
C PHE A 89 5.84 0.77 -11.94
N GLN A 90 5.77 1.70 -12.91
CA GLN A 90 6.66 1.79 -14.07
C GLN A 90 6.85 0.43 -14.76
N SER A 91 5.72 -0.23 -15.05
CA SER A 91 5.68 -1.60 -15.58
C SER A 91 4.77 -1.69 -16.80
N TYR A 92 5.23 -2.39 -17.85
CA TYR A 92 4.48 -2.61 -19.09
C TYR A 92 3.33 -3.62 -18.97
N THR A 93 3.25 -4.37 -17.87
CA THR A 93 2.19 -5.35 -17.65
C THR A 93 1.31 -4.91 -16.48
N VAL A 94 0.13 -5.51 -16.35
CA VAL A 94 -0.78 -5.36 -15.20
C VAL A 94 -0.63 -6.52 -14.19
N SER A 95 0.26 -7.48 -14.48
CA SER A 95 0.38 -8.74 -13.72
C SER A 95 0.58 -8.57 -12.19
N TRP A 96 -0.08 -9.47 -11.46
CA TRP A 96 -0.38 -9.43 -10.03
C TRP A 96 0.77 -9.79 -9.07
N GLY A 97 1.98 -10.05 -9.56
CA GLY A 97 3.10 -10.52 -8.74
C GLY A 97 4.22 -9.49 -8.59
N LEU A 98 4.66 -9.23 -7.35
CA LEU A 98 5.89 -8.50 -7.00
C LEU A 98 5.96 -7.00 -7.35
N ARG A 99 4.82 -6.32 -7.53
CA ARG A 99 4.83 -4.88 -7.83
C ARG A 99 5.21 -4.00 -6.64
N GLY A 100 4.75 -4.33 -5.43
CA GLY A 100 5.11 -3.60 -4.21
C GLY A 100 6.62 -3.56 -4.00
N TYR A 101 7.27 -4.73 -4.03
CA TYR A 101 8.73 -4.84 -3.94
C TYR A 101 9.48 -4.14 -5.09
N ALA A 102 8.97 -4.21 -6.32
CA ALA A 102 9.59 -3.50 -7.44
C ALA A 102 9.48 -1.97 -7.28
N LEU A 103 8.39 -1.46 -6.71
CA LEU A 103 8.24 -0.05 -6.39
C LEU A 103 9.17 0.36 -5.26
N ASP A 104 9.25 -0.44 -4.20
CA ASP A 104 10.19 -0.28 -3.10
C ASP A 104 11.63 -0.12 -3.62
N LEU A 105 12.13 -1.05 -4.45
CA LEU A 105 13.46 -0.94 -5.06
C LEU A 105 13.65 0.35 -5.90
N GLN A 106 12.62 0.79 -6.61
CA GLN A 106 12.68 2.06 -7.35
C GLN A 106 12.80 3.25 -6.40
N LEU A 107 12.01 3.26 -5.31
CA LEU A 107 12.01 4.33 -4.33
C LEU A 107 13.34 4.38 -3.56
N ARG A 108 13.93 3.25 -3.19
CA ARG A 108 15.29 3.20 -2.60
C ARG A 108 16.31 3.90 -3.50
N SER A 109 16.23 3.67 -4.81
CA SER A 109 17.11 4.35 -5.77
C SER A 109 16.80 5.85 -5.88
N LEU A 110 15.53 6.22 -6.00
CA LEU A 110 15.10 7.61 -6.23
C LEU A 110 15.28 8.50 -4.99
N LEU A 111 15.17 7.90 -3.80
CA LEU A 111 15.27 8.57 -2.50
C LEU A 111 16.60 8.30 -1.78
N SER A 112 17.61 7.76 -2.48
CA SER A 112 18.92 7.41 -1.87
C SER A 112 19.64 8.55 -1.12
N GLY A 113 19.28 9.81 -1.38
CA GLY A 113 19.78 10.97 -0.63
C GLY A 113 18.95 11.36 0.61
N GLN A 114 17.79 10.74 0.81
CA GLN A 114 16.81 11.03 1.87
C GLN A 114 16.40 9.77 2.66
N SER A 115 16.81 8.58 2.19
CA SER A 115 16.57 7.30 2.84
C SER A 115 17.79 6.81 3.60
N TYR A 116 17.54 5.96 4.60
CA TYR A 116 18.58 5.23 5.33
C TYR A 116 18.52 3.75 4.97
N SER A 117 19.61 3.24 4.40
CA SER A 117 19.77 1.84 4.05
C SER A 117 20.61 1.12 5.10
N LEU A 118 20.13 -0.04 5.56
CA LEU A 118 20.84 -0.89 6.53
C LEU A 118 20.96 -2.30 5.99
N SER A 119 22.16 -2.87 6.07
CA SER A 119 22.36 -4.27 5.70
C SER A 119 21.74 -5.20 6.74
N LEU A 120 21.27 -6.37 6.32
CA LEU A 120 20.73 -7.38 7.24
C LEU A 120 21.71 -7.72 8.38
N ASN A 121 23.01 -7.78 8.09
CA ASN A 121 24.05 -8.12 9.08
C ASN A 121 24.26 -7.05 10.16
N ASP A 122 23.86 -5.80 9.87
CA ASP A 122 23.96 -4.68 10.81
C ASP A 122 22.64 -4.45 11.57
N SER A 123 21.57 -5.13 11.18
CA SER A 123 20.21 -4.93 11.71
C SER A 123 19.91 -5.70 13.00
N ILE A 124 18.76 -5.39 13.59
CA ILE A 124 18.13 -6.16 14.68
C ILE A 124 17.81 -7.62 14.31
N TYR A 125 17.78 -7.96 13.02
CA TYR A 125 17.46 -9.29 12.52
C TYR A 125 18.68 -10.17 12.24
N ARG A 126 19.90 -9.66 12.43
CA ARG A 126 21.16 -10.34 12.04
C ARG A 126 21.43 -11.71 12.67
N ASP A 127 20.74 -12.06 13.76
CA ASP A 127 20.94 -13.32 14.51
C ASP A 127 19.88 -14.39 14.20
N ILE A 128 18.89 -14.07 13.36
CA ILE A 128 17.85 -15.03 12.99
C ILE A 128 18.48 -16.09 12.08
N ASP A 129 18.50 -17.35 12.53
CA ASP A 129 19.21 -18.43 11.81
C ASP A 129 18.34 -19.06 10.72
N TYR A 130 18.99 -19.55 9.65
CA TYR A 130 18.32 -20.18 8.50
C TYR A 130 17.46 -21.41 8.84
N LEU A 131 17.79 -22.13 9.92
CA LEU A 131 17.06 -23.33 10.34
C LEU A 131 15.77 -23.00 11.11
N GLU A 132 15.61 -21.75 11.56
CA GLU A 132 14.48 -21.28 12.38
C GLU A 132 13.42 -20.52 11.57
N GLY A 133 13.58 -20.41 10.24
CA GLY A 133 12.57 -19.83 9.36
C GLY A 133 13.02 -18.72 8.42
N PHE A 134 14.32 -18.58 8.13
CA PHE A 134 14.75 -17.58 7.15
C PHE A 134 14.43 -18.05 5.72
N SER A 135 13.34 -17.55 5.15
CA SER A 135 13.13 -17.63 3.70
C SER A 135 14.28 -16.93 2.99
N LEU A 136 14.64 -17.41 1.80
CA LEU A 136 15.63 -16.80 0.90
C LEU A 136 15.36 -15.32 0.55
N LYS A 137 14.26 -14.74 1.02
CA LYS A 137 13.69 -13.44 0.67
C LYS A 137 14.06 -12.30 1.61
N LEU A 138 14.31 -12.53 2.90
CA LEU A 138 14.74 -11.49 3.84
C LEU A 138 16.23 -11.12 3.67
N LYS A 139 16.86 -11.48 2.54
CA LYS A 139 18.27 -11.20 2.29
C LYS A 139 18.58 -9.70 2.16
N GLU A 140 17.55 -8.88 1.98
CA GLU A 140 17.63 -7.45 1.81
C GLU A 140 16.53 -6.76 2.61
N LEU A 141 16.91 -5.81 3.46
CA LEU A 141 15.97 -4.95 4.17
C LEU A 141 15.57 -3.77 3.29
N SER A 142 14.40 -3.20 3.51
CA SER A 142 14.02 -1.93 2.90
C SER A 142 14.67 -0.75 3.59
N ASP A 143 14.78 0.36 2.86
CA ASP A 143 15.27 1.61 3.41
C ASP A 143 14.16 2.27 4.22
N VAL A 144 14.57 3.04 5.24
CA VAL A 144 13.67 3.86 6.05
C VAL A 144 13.77 5.31 5.59
N VAL A 145 12.63 5.99 5.48
CA VAL A 145 12.53 7.42 5.20
C VAL A 145 11.77 8.14 6.32
N ASN A 146 11.96 9.45 6.43
CA ASN A 146 11.13 10.30 7.27
C ASN A 146 10.00 10.92 6.43
N ILE A 147 8.75 10.80 6.88
CA ILE A 147 7.58 11.42 6.26
C ILE A 147 6.72 12.05 7.35
N ASP A 148 6.65 13.38 7.36
CA ASP A 148 6.00 14.21 8.38
C ASP A 148 6.41 13.88 9.82
N GLY A 149 7.67 13.54 10.04
CA GLY A 149 8.20 13.19 11.36
C GLY A 149 7.97 11.72 11.76
N HIS A 150 7.44 10.88 10.86
CA HIS A 150 7.30 9.45 11.05
C HIS A 150 8.38 8.70 10.25
N LEU A 151 9.06 7.75 10.92
CA LEU A 151 10.00 6.85 10.25
C LEU A 151 9.23 5.68 9.66
N VAL A 152 9.26 5.57 8.33
CA VAL A 152 8.46 4.61 7.57
C VAL A 152 9.36 3.86 6.60
N GLY A 153 9.14 2.56 6.46
CA GLY A 153 9.82 1.74 5.46
C GLY A 153 9.31 2.00 4.04
N LEU A 154 10.19 2.04 3.06
CA LEU A 154 9.77 2.22 1.66
C LEU A 154 8.96 1.04 1.11
N ASP A 155 9.13 -0.14 1.68
CA ASP A 155 8.29 -1.31 1.44
C ASP A 155 6.80 -1.04 1.78
N LYS A 156 6.51 -0.25 2.81
CA LYS A 156 5.13 0.11 3.19
C LYS A 156 4.45 0.95 2.12
N ILE A 157 5.21 1.76 1.37
CA ILE A 157 4.69 2.47 0.19
C ILE A 157 4.37 1.48 -0.93
N GLY A 158 5.18 0.42 -1.07
CA GLY A 158 4.85 -0.73 -1.92
C GLY A 158 3.50 -1.35 -1.55
N HIS A 159 3.31 -1.67 -0.27
CA HIS A 159 2.07 -2.19 0.31
C HIS A 159 0.85 -1.30 0.05
N PHE A 160 1.02 0.00 0.26
CA PHE A 160 -0.02 1.00 -0.01
C PHE A 160 -0.55 0.92 -1.45
N PHE A 161 0.33 0.86 -2.46
CA PHE A 161 -0.16 0.81 -3.84
C PHE A 161 -0.58 -0.58 -4.29
N ALA A 162 0.16 -1.64 -3.92
CA ALA A 162 -0.04 -2.98 -4.48
C ALA A 162 -1.09 -3.78 -3.69
N GLU A 163 -0.87 -4.00 -2.41
CA GLU A 163 -1.78 -4.72 -1.53
C GLU A 163 -3.04 -3.87 -1.25
N GLY A 164 -2.92 -2.54 -1.17
CA GLY A 164 -4.07 -1.64 -1.13
C GLY A 164 -4.98 -1.75 -2.36
N TRP A 165 -4.42 -2.01 -3.55
CA TRP A 165 -5.21 -2.30 -4.75
C TRP A 165 -5.95 -3.64 -4.63
N GLN A 166 -5.35 -4.65 -4.01
CA GLN A 166 -6.02 -5.94 -3.80
C GLN A 166 -7.23 -5.77 -2.87
N TYR A 167 -7.12 -4.95 -1.83
CA TYR A 167 -8.26 -4.64 -0.98
C TYR A 167 -9.34 -3.93 -1.79
N PHE A 168 -8.94 -2.95 -2.61
CA PHE A 168 -9.88 -2.21 -3.45
C PHE A 168 -10.59 -3.12 -4.44
N GLU A 169 -9.87 -4.08 -5.04
CA GLU A 169 -10.47 -5.04 -5.96
C GLU A 169 -11.50 -5.95 -5.27
N LEU A 170 -11.18 -6.46 -4.08
CA LEU A 170 -12.09 -7.28 -3.28
C LEU A 170 -13.38 -6.52 -2.98
N THR A 171 -13.28 -5.26 -2.55
CA THR A 171 -14.47 -4.47 -2.22
C THR A 171 -15.25 -4.06 -3.46
N ARG A 172 -14.56 -3.57 -4.50
CA ARG A 172 -15.19 -2.90 -5.65
C ARG A 172 -15.76 -3.87 -6.68
N TYR A 173 -15.03 -4.95 -6.98
CA TYR A 173 -15.40 -5.88 -8.05
C TYR A 173 -15.96 -7.20 -7.51
N GLN A 174 -15.66 -7.55 -6.25
CA GLN A 174 -16.15 -8.79 -5.63
C GLN A 174 -17.25 -8.52 -4.58
N GLY A 175 -17.52 -7.26 -4.27
CA GLY A 175 -18.60 -6.85 -3.36
C GLY A 175 -18.34 -7.22 -1.89
N GLU A 176 -17.08 -7.47 -1.53
CA GLU A 176 -16.68 -7.75 -0.15
C GLU A 176 -16.73 -6.49 0.71
N SER A 177 -16.93 -6.66 2.02
CA SER A 177 -16.80 -5.54 2.96
C SER A 177 -15.34 -5.16 3.19
N VAL A 178 -15.07 -3.91 3.61
CA VAL A 178 -13.73 -3.47 4.02
C VAL A 178 -13.18 -4.36 5.15
N GLU A 179 -14.02 -4.79 6.08
CA GLU A 179 -13.65 -5.75 7.13
C GLU A 179 -13.23 -7.13 6.57
N ALA A 180 -13.92 -7.62 5.53
CA ALA A 180 -13.54 -8.87 4.88
C ALA A 180 -12.22 -8.73 4.13
N ALA A 181 -11.97 -7.60 3.47
CA ALA A 181 -10.68 -7.31 2.84
C ALA A 181 -9.54 -7.21 3.86
N LEU A 182 -9.78 -6.58 5.01
CA LEU A 182 -8.82 -6.51 6.13
C LEU A 182 -8.52 -7.89 6.71
N GLU A 183 -9.53 -8.73 6.93
CA GLU A 183 -9.34 -10.09 7.42
C GLU A 183 -8.57 -10.95 6.40
N TRP A 184 -8.91 -10.83 5.12
CA TRP A 184 -8.15 -11.45 4.04
C TRP A 184 -6.68 -11.01 4.07
N GLY A 185 -6.44 -9.71 4.25
CA GLY A 185 -5.12 -9.13 4.42
C GLY A 185 -4.34 -9.72 5.60
N ARG A 186 -4.95 -9.83 6.77
CA ARG A 186 -4.34 -10.48 7.94
C ARG A 186 -3.98 -11.94 7.66
N LEU A 187 -4.84 -12.67 6.96
CA LEU A 187 -4.56 -14.06 6.58
C LEU A 187 -3.40 -14.16 5.58
N GLN A 188 -3.32 -13.22 4.64
CA GLN A 188 -2.17 -13.10 3.73
C GLN A 188 -0.89 -12.80 4.52
N GLU A 189 -0.94 -11.90 5.48
CA GLU A 189 0.22 -11.51 6.31
C GLU A 189 0.65 -12.62 7.29
N MET A 190 -0.29 -13.34 7.88
CA MET A 190 0.00 -14.56 8.66
C MET A 190 0.56 -15.70 7.81
N GLY A 191 0.17 -15.75 6.53
CA GLY A 191 0.56 -16.80 5.61
C GLY A 191 1.72 -16.36 4.71
N LYS A 192 1.36 -15.87 3.53
CA LYS A 192 2.20 -15.69 2.35
C LYS A 192 3.26 -14.58 2.48
N TYR A 193 3.04 -13.57 3.34
CA TYR A 193 3.84 -12.34 3.38
C TYR A 193 4.65 -12.17 4.68
N GLY A 194 4.15 -12.63 5.83
CA GLY A 194 4.81 -12.53 7.13
C GLY A 194 5.28 -13.87 7.72
N TYR A 195 4.48 -14.53 8.58
CA TYR A 195 4.99 -15.63 9.41
C TYR A 195 5.57 -16.83 8.64
N VAL A 196 5.05 -17.18 7.46
CA VAL A 196 5.59 -18.32 6.68
C VAL A 196 6.80 -17.92 5.84
N THR A 197 7.00 -16.62 5.58
CA THR A 197 8.09 -16.10 4.76
C THR A 197 9.21 -15.48 5.58
N THR A 198 8.95 -14.48 6.39
CA THR A 198 9.97 -13.75 7.17
C THR A 198 9.96 -14.14 8.64
N GLY A 199 8.87 -14.76 9.12
CA GLY A 199 8.66 -15.01 10.55
C GLY A 199 8.26 -13.75 11.32
N ILE A 200 8.05 -12.64 10.62
CA ILE A 200 7.69 -11.33 11.15
C ILE A 200 6.28 -11.00 10.64
N PHE A 201 5.46 -10.40 11.48
CA PHE A 201 4.14 -9.92 11.13
C PHE A 201 4.08 -8.43 11.44
N SER A 202 3.99 -7.62 10.39
CA SER A 202 3.95 -6.17 10.49
C SER A 202 2.50 -5.66 10.49
N TYR A 203 2.12 -4.98 11.57
CA TYR A 203 0.85 -4.28 11.64
C TYR A 203 0.88 -2.96 10.86
N ALA A 204 2.08 -2.40 10.65
CA ALA A 204 2.28 -1.25 9.78
C ALA A 204 1.95 -1.58 8.32
N ASP A 205 2.24 -2.80 7.85
CA ASP A 205 1.84 -3.24 6.50
C ASP A 205 0.31 -3.27 6.34
N LEU A 206 -0.42 -3.77 7.33
CA LEU A 206 -1.88 -3.76 7.31
C LEU A 206 -2.45 -2.34 7.32
N THR A 207 -1.80 -1.43 8.06
CA THR A 207 -2.14 -0.01 8.08
C THR A 207 -1.90 0.62 6.71
N ALA A 208 -0.77 0.32 6.07
CA ALA A 208 -0.44 0.77 4.73
C ALA A 208 -1.45 0.25 3.69
N ASN A 209 -1.82 -1.03 3.76
CA ASN A 209 -2.81 -1.65 2.87
C ASN A 209 -4.18 -0.97 2.97
N LEU A 210 -4.68 -0.71 4.19
CA LEU A 210 -5.96 0.00 4.38
C LEU A 210 -5.91 1.42 3.82
N ASN A 211 -4.82 2.14 4.06
CA ASN A 211 -4.67 3.49 3.50
C ASN A 211 -4.52 3.47 1.98
N GLY A 212 -3.93 2.41 1.43
CA GLY A 212 -3.88 2.13 0.01
C GLY A 212 -5.26 1.93 -0.61
N TRP A 213 -6.12 1.16 0.06
CA TRP A 213 -7.53 1.04 -0.29
C TRP A 213 -8.21 2.42 -0.35
N ARG A 214 -7.97 3.28 0.66
CA ARG A 214 -8.52 4.65 0.71
C ARG A 214 -8.07 5.48 -0.49
N PHE A 215 -6.81 5.35 -0.90
CA PHE A 215 -6.28 6.01 -2.10
C PHE A 215 -6.98 5.53 -3.38
N TRP A 216 -7.09 4.22 -3.60
CA TRP A 216 -7.71 3.68 -4.81
C TRP A 216 -9.21 3.99 -4.89
N ASN A 217 -9.91 3.98 -3.76
CA ASN A 217 -11.28 4.45 -3.67
C ASN A 217 -11.38 5.95 -4.04
N ARG A 218 -10.47 6.79 -3.54
CA ARG A 218 -10.46 8.23 -3.83
C ARG A 218 -10.10 8.57 -5.28
N ILE A 219 -9.57 7.66 -6.09
CA ILE A 219 -9.29 7.93 -7.51
C ILE A 219 -10.54 8.48 -8.20
N LEU A 220 -11.67 7.78 -8.07
CA LEU A 220 -12.99 8.21 -8.59
C LEU A 220 -13.97 8.62 -7.49
N LEU A 221 -13.66 8.31 -6.22
CA LEU A 221 -14.49 8.62 -5.04
C LEU A 221 -15.94 8.13 -5.20
N GLU A 222 -16.10 6.87 -5.58
CA GLU A 222 -17.44 6.26 -5.77
C GLU A 222 -18.10 5.87 -4.44
N GLU A 223 -17.29 5.61 -3.40
CA GLU A 223 -17.75 5.32 -2.05
C GLU A 223 -17.13 6.28 -1.02
N ASP A 224 -17.85 6.50 0.08
CA ASP A 224 -17.35 7.27 1.22
C ASP A 224 -16.12 6.60 1.85
N ASP A 225 -15.14 7.39 2.29
CA ASP A 225 -14.01 6.89 3.07
C ASP A 225 -14.52 6.48 4.48
N PRO A 226 -14.43 5.20 4.86
CA PRO A 226 -15.02 4.68 6.09
C PRO A 226 -14.22 5.07 7.34
N VAL A 227 -13.03 5.64 7.18
CA VAL A 227 -12.19 6.20 8.25
C VAL A 227 -12.51 7.68 8.47
N LYS A 228 -13.12 8.35 7.48
CA LYS A 228 -13.49 9.76 7.59
C LYS A 228 -14.86 9.92 8.24
N SER A 229 -15.03 11.04 8.95
CA SER A 229 -16.34 11.46 9.42
C SER A 229 -17.26 11.81 8.25
N TRP A 230 -18.57 11.73 8.45
CA TRP A 230 -19.56 12.14 7.44
C TRP A 230 -19.32 13.56 6.91
N TRP A 231 -18.97 14.51 7.79
CA TRP A 231 -18.65 15.88 7.39
C TRP A 231 -17.40 15.96 6.52
N ALA A 232 -16.38 15.16 6.81
CA ALA A 232 -15.15 15.14 6.00
C ALA A 232 -15.40 14.54 4.61
N ASN A 233 -16.20 13.48 4.50
CA ASN A 233 -16.59 12.89 3.22
C ASN A 233 -17.35 13.87 2.31
N LEU A 234 -18.19 14.75 2.88
CA LEU A 234 -18.96 15.74 2.11
C LEU A 234 -18.08 16.74 1.32
N PHE A 235 -16.85 17.00 1.79
CA PHE A 235 -15.91 17.91 1.15
C PHE A 235 -14.79 17.19 0.38
N GLU A 236 -14.80 15.86 0.40
CA GLU A 236 -13.82 15.07 -0.31
C GLU A 236 -14.02 15.22 -1.82
N ARG A 237 -12.91 15.20 -2.57
CA ARG A 237 -12.91 15.27 -4.02
C ARG A 237 -12.15 14.09 -4.60
N PRO A 238 -12.63 13.54 -5.73
CA PRO A 238 -11.88 12.51 -6.43
C PRO A 238 -10.54 13.08 -6.91
N TYR A 239 -9.54 12.20 -7.02
CA TYR A 239 -8.28 12.60 -7.65
C TYR A 239 -8.45 12.81 -9.15
N ILE A 240 -9.36 12.08 -9.79
CA ILE A 240 -9.54 12.05 -11.23
C ILE A 240 -11.03 12.09 -11.54
N SER A 241 -11.43 12.90 -12.52
CA SER A 241 -12.81 12.97 -13.02
C SER A 241 -12.85 12.91 -14.55
N CYS A 242 -13.97 12.42 -15.08
CA CYS A 242 -14.24 12.39 -16.51
C CYS A 242 -14.89 13.70 -16.94
N GLU A 243 -14.09 14.61 -17.50
CA GLU A 243 -14.51 15.99 -17.80
C GLU A 243 -14.78 16.21 -19.29
N ILE A 244 -15.73 17.10 -19.59
CA ILE A 244 -16.08 17.45 -20.98
C ILE A 244 -14.99 18.32 -21.59
N GLN A 245 -14.42 17.85 -22.70
CA GLN A 245 -13.42 18.56 -23.49
C GLN A 245 -14.11 19.51 -24.46
N VAL A 246 -14.48 20.72 -23.99
CA VAL A 246 -15.32 21.67 -24.74
C VAL A 246 -14.74 22.01 -26.13
N ILE A 247 -13.43 22.30 -26.20
CA ILE A 247 -12.79 22.70 -27.45
C ILE A 247 -12.77 21.54 -28.45
N GLU A 248 -12.42 20.34 -27.99
CA GLU A 248 -12.38 19.14 -28.84
C GLU A 248 -13.77 18.73 -29.29
N SER A 249 -14.75 18.84 -28.40
CA SER A 249 -16.16 18.55 -28.70
C SER A 249 -16.69 19.43 -29.83
N ILE A 250 -16.35 20.73 -29.81
CA ILE A 250 -16.71 21.67 -30.89
C ILE A 250 -15.99 21.31 -32.19
N LYS A 251 -14.69 20.98 -32.14
CA LYS A 251 -13.90 20.63 -33.34
C LYS A 251 -14.40 19.36 -34.01
N LYS A 252 -14.77 18.34 -33.23
CA LYS A 252 -15.23 17.04 -33.72
C LYS A 252 -16.76 16.98 -33.93
N MET A 253 -17.50 18.03 -33.55
CA MET A 253 -18.98 18.07 -33.57
C MET A 253 -19.62 16.89 -32.82
N GLN A 254 -18.98 16.40 -31.76
CA GLN A 254 -19.44 15.29 -30.92
C GLN A 254 -19.07 15.56 -29.46
N LEU A 255 -19.75 14.93 -28.51
CA LEU A 255 -19.36 15.06 -27.10
C LEU A 255 -18.07 14.29 -26.85
N VAL A 256 -17.03 14.99 -26.41
CA VAL A 256 -15.72 14.41 -26.09
C VAL A 256 -15.50 14.56 -24.59
N LYS A 257 -15.29 13.45 -23.90
CA LYS A 257 -14.88 13.43 -22.49
C LYS A 257 -13.46 12.87 -22.36
N ALA A 258 -12.71 13.33 -21.36
CA ALA A 258 -11.38 12.81 -21.05
C ALA A 258 -11.13 12.82 -19.54
N TRP A 259 -10.23 11.96 -19.09
CA TRP A 259 -9.78 11.93 -17.70
C TRP A 259 -8.95 13.18 -17.39
N GLU A 260 -9.30 13.88 -16.33
CA GLU A 260 -8.56 15.04 -15.80
C GLU A 260 -8.25 14.86 -14.32
N GLN A 261 -7.09 15.38 -13.89
CA GLN A 261 -6.71 15.37 -12.48
C GLN A 261 -7.45 16.48 -11.72
N GLY A 262 -8.40 16.10 -10.86
CA GLY A 262 -9.18 17.01 -10.01
C GLY A 262 -8.50 17.40 -8.70
N ALA A 263 -7.65 16.54 -8.14
CA ALA A 263 -6.89 16.81 -6.93
C ALA A 263 -5.47 16.25 -6.98
N ARG A 264 -4.53 16.88 -6.26
CA ARG A 264 -3.15 16.41 -6.16
C ARG A 264 -3.04 15.29 -5.14
N PHE A 265 -2.24 14.28 -5.47
CA PHE A 265 -1.85 13.25 -4.52
C PHE A 265 -1.00 13.87 -3.40
N ASP A 266 -1.24 13.41 -2.18
CA ASP A 266 -0.49 13.82 -1.01
C ASP A 266 -0.39 12.63 -0.03
N ILE A 267 0.81 12.07 0.11
CA ILE A 267 1.10 10.91 0.96
C ILE A 267 0.84 11.21 2.44
N SER A 268 1.04 12.47 2.84
CA SER A 268 0.79 12.98 4.19
C SER A 268 -0.66 12.81 4.64
N ALA A 269 -1.61 12.74 3.69
CA ALA A 269 -3.02 12.48 4.00
C ALA A 269 -3.30 11.03 4.48
N TYR A 270 -2.33 10.13 4.31
CA TYR A 270 -2.46 8.70 4.58
C TYR A 270 -1.56 8.22 5.71
N ILE A 271 -0.38 8.83 5.84
CA ILE A 271 0.61 8.45 6.86
C ILE A 271 0.22 8.99 8.23
N ASP A 272 0.51 8.18 9.24
CA ASP A 272 0.45 8.52 10.65
C ASP A 272 1.42 7.63 11.42
N GLY A 273 1.47 7.79 12.74
CA GLY A 273 2.36 7.00 13.59
C GLY A 273 2.06 5.49 13.63
N ALA A 274 0.98 4.98 13.02
CA ALA A 274 0.75 3.54 12.91
C ALA A 274 1.48 2.89 11.71
N TRP A 275 2.08 3.70 10.83
CA TRP A 275 2.99 3.25 9.76
C TRP A 275 4.42 2.98 10.25
N ASP A 276 4.77 3.50 11.42
CA ASP A 276 6.08 3.30 12.05
C ASP A 276 6.05 1.99 12.86
N GLU A 277 6.81 0.99 12.45
CA GLU A 277 6.84 -0.34 13.10
C GLU A 277 7.41 -0.33 14.52
N ALA A 278 8.15 0.71 14.91
CA ALA A 278 8.57 0.86 16.29
C ALA A 278 7.49 1.53 17.17
N ASN A 279 6.38 1.96 16.56
CA ASN A 279 5.16 2.34 17.25
C ASN A 279 4.06 1.28 17.08
N ASN A 280 3.72 0.88 15.86
CA ASN A 280 2.80 -0.23 15.57
C ASN A 280 3.55 -1.56 15.47
N CYS A 281 3.94 -2.07 16.65
CA CYS A 281 4.90 -3.15 16.84
C CYS A 281 4.70 -4.37 15.94
N ASN A 282 5.82 -4.99 15.54
CA ASN A 282 5.80 -6.28 14.89
C ASN A 282 5.51 -7.41 15.89
N SER A 283 4.88 -8.47 15.42
CA SER A 283 4.79 -9.77 16.12
C SER A 283 5.66 -10.81 15.42
N TYR A 284 6.11 -11.82 16.15
CA TYR A 284 7.00 -12.85 15.61
C TYR A 284 6.36 -14.24 15.66
N ALA A 285 6.68 -15.08 14.67
CA ALA A 285 6.11 -16.42 14.56
C ALA A 285 6.60 -17.38 15.66
N ASP A 286 7.82 -17.17 16.14
CA ASP A 286 8.50 -18.03 17.11
C ASP A 286 9.08 -17.17 18.26
N PRO A 287 8.85 -17.54 19.54
CA PRO A 287 9.46 -16.86 20.68
C PRO A 287 11.00 -16.79 20.64
N VAL A 288 11.67 -17.73 19.97
CA VAL A 288 13.13 -17.70 19.77
C VAL A 288 13.52 -16.53 18.87
N ILE A 289 12.79 -16.31 17.76
CA ILE A 289 12.99 -15.16 16.88
C ILE A 289 12.75 -13.88 17.67
N GLU A 290 11.63 -13.78 18.39
CA GLU A 290 11.31 -12.62 19.22
C GLU A 290 12.43 -12.32 20.21
N ASN A 291 12.92 -13.33 20.94
CA ASN A 291 13.99 -13.15 21.92
C ASN A 291 15.31 -12.67 21.29
N LYS A 292 15.67 -13.18 20.10
CA LYS A 292 16.86 -12.74 19.36
C LYS A 292 16.74 -11.27 18.94
N VAL A 293 15.60 -10.89 18.35
CA VAL A 293 15.35 -9.51 17.91
C VAL A 293 15.30 -8.56 19.10
N VAL A 294 14.54 -8.88 20.14
CA VAL A 294 14.43 -8.08 21.38
C VAL A 294 15.80 -7.93 22.06
N SER A 295 16.64 -8.96 22.06
CA SER A 295 18.01 -8.88 22.59
C SER A 295 18.85 -7.86 21.81
N ARG A 296 18.72 -7.79 20.48
CA ARG A 296 19.42 -6.81 19.65
C ARG A 296 18.87 -5.40 19.81
N ILE A 297 17.55 -5.25 19.87
CA ILE A 297 16.90 -3.97 20.21
C ILE A 297 17.47 -3.42 21.52
N LYS A 298 17.51 -4.23 22.58
CA LYS A 298 18.05 -3.82 23.89
C LYS A 298 19.55 -3.47 23.89
N GLN A 299 20.33 -4.02 22.96
CA GLN A 299 21.74 -3.66 22.80
C GLN A 299 21.91 -2.30 22.10
N ILE A 300 21.00 -1.96 21.18
CA ILE A 300 21.00 -0.68 20.48
C ILE A 300 20.42 0.41 21.38
N ASP A 301 19.30 0.12 22.02
CA ASP A 301 18.60 1.01 22.94
C ASP A 301 17.93 0.18 24.05
N ALA A 302 18.54 0.18 25.24
CA ALA A 302 18.04 -0.55 26.40
C ALA A 302 16.73 0.01 26.95
N GLY A 303 16.40 1.27 26.63
CA GLY A 303 15.17 1.95 27.04
C GLY A 303 14.06 1.86 26.00
N PHE A 304 14.28 1.18 24.87
CA PHE A 304 13.29 1.07 23.81
C PHE A 304 12.03 0.35 24.31
N LEU A 305 10.89 0.99 24.07
CA LEU A 305 9.56 0.46 24.31
C LEU A 305 8.78 0.47 23.01
N CYS A 306 7.92 -0.51 22.83
CA CYS A 306 6.96 -0.54 21.75
C CYS A 306 5.55 -0.75 22.33
N PRO A 307 4.60 0.18 22.10
CA PRO A 307 4.72 1.34 21.22
C PRO A 307 5.67 2.41 21.75
N LEU A 308 6.43 3.05 20.85
CA LEU A 308 7.36 4.12 21.21
C LEU A 308 6.63 5.39 21.67
N ASN A 309 5.51 5.74 21.03
CA ASN A 309 4.70 6.88 21.40
C ASN A 309 3.23 6.48 21.57
N ALA A 310 2.77 6.39 22.82
CA ALA A 310 1.39 6.03 23.13
C ALA A 310 0.35 6.96 22.48
N GLU A 311 0.65 8.25 22.32
CA GLU A 311 -0.26 9.22 21.69
C GLU A 311 -0.52 8.88 20.21
N TYR A 312 0.47 8.32 19.51
CA TYR A 312 0.28 7.86 18.14
C TYR A 312 -0.65 6.65 18.07
N CYS A 313 -0.54 5.70 19.00
CA CYS A 313 -1.50 4.60 19.08
C CYS A 313 -2.91 5.11 19.42
N MET A 314 -3.05 6.04 20.36
CA MET A 314 -4.34 6.65 20.72
C MET A 314 -5.00 7.33 19.51
N SER A 315 -4.23 8.16 18.81
CA SER A 315 -4.69 8.86 17.60
C SER A 315 -5.07 7.87 16.49
N ALA A 316 -4.30 6.79 16.32
CA ALA A 316 -4.63 5.74 15.35
C ALA A 316 -5.90 4.97 15.74
N ARG A 317 -6.09 4.64 17.03
CA ARG A 317 -7.33 4.00 17.52
C ARG A 317 -8.55 4.87 17.22
N GLU A 318 -8.45 6.17 17.46
CA GLU A 318 -9.51 7.13 17.17
C GLU A 318 -9.78 7.22 15.66
N LYS A 319 -8.74 7.45 14.86
CA LYS A 319 -8.82 7.57 13.40
C LYS A 319 -9.46 6.33 12.77
N TYR A 320 -8.93 5.15 13.07
CA TYR A 320 -9.36 3.90 12.42
C TYR A 320 -10.61 3.27 13.05
N GLY A 321 -11.01 3.72 14.25
CA GLY A 321 -12.23 3.29 14.92
C GLY A 321 -12.40 1.77 14.95
N ARG A 322 -13.48 1.26 14.37
CA ARG A 322 -13.78 -0.19 14.34
C ARG A 322 -12.73 -1.03 13.59
N TYR A 323 -11.95 -0.41 12.71
CA TYR A 323 -10.92 -1.07 11.91
C TYR A 323 -9.60 -1.25 12.68
N ALA A 324 -9.38 -0.47 13.74
CA ALA A 324 -8.15 -0.48 14.53
C ALA A 324 -7.74 -1.90 14.99
N LYS A 325 -8.70 -2.72 15.41
CA LYS A 325 -8.44 -4.11 15.85
C LYS A 325 -7.85 -5.03 14.77
N TYR A 326 -7.94 -4.66 13.50
CA TYR A 326 -7.39 -5.42 12.39
C TYR A 326 -5.96 -5.01 12.05
N ILE A 327 -5.62 -3.73 12.26
CA ILE A 327 -4.39 -3.11 11.73
C ILE A 327 -3.43 -2.60 12.80
N LEU A 328 -3.85 -2.54 14.07
CA LEU A 328 -3.00 -2.13 15.17
C LEU A 328 -2.56 -3.33 16.00
N HIS A 329 -1.31 -3.31 16.43
CA HIS A 329 -0.77 -4.28 17.37
C HIS A 329 -1.58 -4.26 18.69
N PRO A 330 -1.79 -5.41 19.36
CA PRO A 330 -2.49 -5.45 20.65
C PRO A 330 -1.97 -4.48 21.71
N TYR A 331 -0.66 -4.17 21.71
CA TYR A 331 -0.09 -3.16 22.60
C TYR A 331 -0.56 -1.74 22.28
N CYS A 332 -0.68 -1.37 20.99
CA CYS A 332 -1.31 -0.10 20.63
C CYS A 332 -2.78 -0.05 21.05
N MET A 333 -3.48 -1.19 21.09
CA MET A 333 -4.89 -1.25 21.49
C MET A 333 -5.13 -0.90 22.96
N ILE A 334 -4.13 -1.02 23.82
CA ILE A 334 -4.20 -0.74 25.27
C ILE A 334 -3.31 0.44 25.70
N ALA A 335 -2.58 1.06 24.77
CA ALA A 335 -1.64 2.13 25.07
C ALA A 335 -2.38 3.40 25.55
N GLY A 336 -1.93 3.94 26.69
CA GLY A 336 -2.54 5.12 27.30
C GLY A 336 -3.80 4.84 28.12
N ASP A 337 -4.18 3.56 28.31
CA ASP A 337 -5.31 3.18 29.17
C ASP A 337 -4.90 2.92 30.63
N GLU A 338 -3.64 3.19 30.98
CA GLU A 338 -3.16 3.24 32.38
C GLU A 338 -3.38 4.65 32.96
N ASP A 339 -4.57 4.88 33.50
CA ASP A 339 -4.89 5.93 34.48
C ASP A 339 -5.76 5.37 35.62
#